data_AF-A0A7Y5TYS2-F1
#
_entry.id   AF-A0A7Y5TYS2-F1
#
_cell.length_a   1.000
_cell.length_b   1.000
_cell.length_c   1.000
_cell.angle_alpha   90.00
_cell.angle_beta   90.00
_cell.angle_gamma   90.00
#
_symmetry.space_group_name_H-M   'P 1'
#
loop_
_entity.id
_entity.type
_entity.pdbx_description
1 polymer ?
#
loop_
_entity_poly.entity_id
_entity_poly.type
_entity_poly.pdbx_seq_one_letter_code
_entity_poly.pdbx_strand_id
1 'polypeptide(L)' 'MAKGAGHGGMDFIEDYRLIKCLREGQPTDMNVYDAAALSAVVHLSAQSVGSRSAPVDFPDFTRGRWQHTPPLPIVHM' A
#
# COMPACT_ATOMS: atom_id res chain seq x y z
N MET A 1 -23.07 -2.61 9.01
CA MET A 1 -22.54 -3.93 9.43
C MET A 1 -21.21 -3.79 10.20
N ALA A 2 -21.08 -2.81 11.11
CA ALA A 2 -19.82 -2.58 11.85
C ALA A 2 -20.04 -2.03 13.27
N LYS A 3 -21.25 -2.18 13.83
CA LYS A 3 -21.54 -1.62 15.15
C LYS A 3 -21.03 -2.59 16.21
N GLY A 4 -19.84 -2.31 16.76
CA GLY A 4 -19.24 -3.07 17.87
C GLY A 4 -18.02 -3.92 17.53
N ALA A 5 -17.58 -3.98 16.27
CA ALA A 5 -16.31 -4.63 15.87
C ALA A 5 -15.27 -3.54 15.61
N GLY A 6 -14.19 -3.49 16.40
CA GLY A 6 -13.22 -2.38 16.45
C GLY A 6 -12.91 -1.72 15.10
N HIS A 7 -12.20 -2.42 14.20
CA HIS A 7 -11.83 -1.95 12.86
C HIS A 7 -12.73 -2.55 11.75
N GLY A 8 -13.87 -3.17 12.15
CA GLY A 8 -14.61 -4.15 11.35
C GLY A 8 -15.40 -3.65 10.14
N GLY A 9 -15.39 -2.34 9.87
CA GLY A 9 -15.92 -1.80 8.61
C GLY A 9 -14.89 -1.81 7.49
N MET A 10 -13.65 -1.39 7.77
CA MET A 10 -12.59 -1.26 6.78
C MET A 10 -11.93 -2.61 6.51
N ASP A 11 -11.63 -3.40 7.56
CA ASP A 11 -11.01 -4.73 7.42
C ASP A 11 -11.83 -5.62 6.48
N PHE A 12 -13.15 -5.64 6.68
CA PHE A 12 -14.04 -6.42 5.83
C PHE A 12 -13.95 -5.99 4.37
N ILE A 13 -13.89 -4.69 4.10
CA ILE A 13 -13.78 -4.15 2.75
C ILE A 13 -12.42 -4.50 2.13
N GLU A 14 -11.33 -4.36 2.88
CA GLU A 14 -9.98 -4.73 2.44
C GLU A 14 -9.92 -6.20 2.04
N ASP A 15 -10.29 -7.10 2.96
CA ASP A 15 -10.28 -8.54 2.73
C ASP A 15 -11.22 -8.93 1.59
N TYR A 16 -12.42 -8.36 1.55
CA TYR A 16 -13.39 -8.60 0.47
C TYR A 16 -12.82 -8.21 -0.90
N ARG A 17 -12.19 -7.03 -1.00
CA ARG A 17 -11.58 -6.56 -2.26
C ARG A 17 -10.42 -7.44 -2.69
N LEU A 18 -9.54 -7.82 -1.75
CA LEU A 18 -8.45 -8.75 -2.03
C LEU A 18 -8.99 -10.07 -2.61
N ILE A 19 -9.94 -10.70 -1.92
CA ILE A 19 -10.53 -11.97 -2.37
C ILE A 19 -11.27 -11.80 -3.71
N LYS A 20 -11.99 -10.69 -3.93
CA LYS A 20 -12.66 -10.41 -5.21
C LYS A 20 -11.65 -10.31 -6.36
N CYS A 21 -10.57 -9.55 -6.21
CA CYS A 21 -9.52 -9.44 -7.23
C CYS A 21 -8.90 -10.81 -7.56
N LEU A 22 -8.64 -11.64 -6.54
CA LEU A 22 -8.11 -12.99 -6.73
C LEU A 22 -9.09 -13.90 -7.48
N ARG A 23 -10.39 -13.81 -7.19
CA ARG A 23 -11.43 -14.62 -7.88
C ARG A 23 -11.68 -14.17 -9.31
N GLU A 24 -11.56 -12.87 -9.59
CA GLU A 24 -11.85 -12.25 -10.89
C GLU A 24 -10.61 -12.07 -11.77
N GLY A 25 -9.43 -12.47 -11.29
CA GLY A 25 -8.16 -12.31 -12.00
C GLY A 25 -7.78 -10.83 -12.22
N GLN A 26 -8.25 -9.93 -11.35
CA GLN A 26 -7.93 -8.50 -11.42
C GLN A 26 -6.64 -8.19 -10.66
N PRO A 27 -5.93 -7.11 -11.01
CA PRO A 27 -4.89 -6.56 -10.15
C PRO A 27 -5.44 -6.26 -8.75
N THR A 28 -4.61 -6.45 -7.72
CA THR A 28 -4.96 -6.02 -6.36
C THR A 28 -4.96 -4.50 -6.27
N ASP A 29 -5.82 -3.94 -5.42
CA ASP A 29 -5.95 -2.48 -5.26
C ASP A 29 -4.66 -1.83 -4.74
N MET A 30 -3.85 -2.58 -3.98
CA MET A 30 -2.47 -2.25 -3.64
C MET A 30 -1.54 -3.34 -4.16
N ASN A 31 -0.49 -2.96 -4.88
CA ASN A 31 0.47 -3.89 -5.45
C ASN A 31 1.72 -4.05 -4.56
N VAL A 32 2.63 -4.95 -4.96
CA VAL A 32 3.86 -5.26 -4.21
C VAL A 32 4.80 -4.06 -4.04
N TYR A 33 4.82 -3.14 -4.99
CA TYR A 33 5.67 -1.95 -4.94
C TYR A 33 5.10 -0.90 -3.98
N ASP A 34 3.78 -0.78 -3.89
CA ASP A 34 3.12 0.07 -2.89
C ASP A 34 3.45 -0.45 -1.48
N ALA A 35 3.32 -1.77 -1.27
CA ALA A 35 3.68 -2.42 -0.01
C ALA A 35 5.17 -2.22 0.33
N ALA A 36 6.07 -2.37 -0.63
CA ALA A 36 7.51 -2.16 -0.42
C ALA A 36 7.84 -0.71 -0.08
N ALA A 37 7.24 0.26 -0.78
CA ALA A 37 7.44 1.68 -0.51
C ALA A 37 6.95 2.08 0.89
N LEU A 38 5.76 1.62 1.30
CA LEU A 38 5.23 1.87 2.64
C LEU A 38 6.08 1.20 3.73
N SER A 39 6.51 -0.04 3.50
CA SER A 39 7.33 -0.80 4.47
C SER A 39 8.73 -0.19 4.64
N ALA A 40 9.30 0.38 3.58
CA ALA A 40 10.63 1.00 3.61
C ALA A 40 10.74 2.13 4.63
N VAL A 41 9.63 2.79 4.98
CA VAL A 41 9.58 3.85 6.01
C VAL A 41 10.19 3.38 7.32
N VAL A 42 9.99 2.12 7.74
CA VAL A 42 10.52 1.59 9.01
C VAL A 42 12.05 1.71 9.07
N HIS A 43 12.73 1.26 8.02
CA HIS A 43 14.20 1.32 7.96
C HIS A 43 14.71 2.74 7.71
N LEU A 44 14.12 3.44 6.73
CA LEU A 44 14.60 4.76 6.31
C LEU A 44 14.39 5.82 7.40
N SER A 45 13.32 5.72 8.18
CA SER A 45 13.11 6.60 9.34
C SER A 45 14.14 6.35 10.44
N ALA A 46 14.46 5.09 10.74
CA ALA A 46 15.51 4.75 11.70
C ALA A 46 16.88 5.28 11.24
N GLN A 47 17.20 5.16 9.95
CA GLN A 47 18.40 5.73 9.35
C GLN A 47 18.43 7.26 9.46
N SER A 48 17.32 7.93 9.12
CA SER A 48 17.19 9.38 9.22
C SER A 48 17.42 9.86 10.65
N VAL A 49 16.74 9.27 11.64
CA VAL A 49 16.93 9.58 13.07
C VAL A 49 18.38 9.36 13.50
N GLY A 50 19.00 8.25 13.09
CA GLY A 50 20.42 7.97 13.35
C GLY A 50 21.39 9.00 12.75
N SER A 51 20.95 9.71 11.70
CA SER A 51 21.70 10.76 11.01
C SER A 51 21.29 12.19 11.37
N ARG A 52 20.76 12.41 12.59
CA ARG A 52 20.26 13.73 13.06
C ARG A 52 19.09 14.25 12.20
N SER A 53 18.20 13.35 11.82
CA SER A 53 17.02 13.65 11.00
C SER A 53 17.37 14.18 9.61
N ALA A 54 18.53 13.80 9.06
CA ALA A 54 18.85 14.13 7.68
C ALA A 54 17.87 13.43 6.71
N PRO A 55 17.57 14.05 5.55
CA PRO A 55 16.80 13.40 4.50
C PRO A 55 17.48 12.10 4.02
N VAL A 56 16.67 11.09 3.70
CA VAL A 56 17.12 9.81 3.15
C VAL A 56 16.27 9.49 1.93
N ASP A 57 16.92 9.10 0.83
CA ASP A 57 16.25 8.76 -0.41
C ASP A 57 15.51 7.43 -0.32
N PHE A 58 14.31 7.38 -0.90
CA PHE A 58 13.58 6.14 -1.06
C PHE A 58 14.11 5.34 -2.27
N PRO A 59 14.27 4.01 -2.13
CA PRO A 59 14.51 3.17 -3.29
C PRO A 59 13.33 3.21 -4.27
N ASP A 60 13.61 3.40 -5.55
CA ASP A 60 12.60 3.21 -6.59
C ASP A 60 12.43 1.71 -6.88
N PHE A 61 11.52 1.07 -6.14
CA PHE A 61 11.20 -0.35 -6.30
C PHE A 61 10.59 -0.68 -7.67
N THR A 62 10.08 0.32 -8.39
CA THR A 62 9.46 0.15 -9.72
C THR A 62 10.46 0.30 -10.86
N ARG A 63 11.66 0.82 -10.58
CA ARG A 63 12.70 1.14 -11.59
C ARG A 63 12.18 2.07 -12.69
N GLY A 64 11.56 3.17 -12.29
CA GLY A 64 11.01 4.22 -13.15
C GLY A 64 9.60 3.93 -13.66
N ARG A 65 9.07 2.71 -13.50
CA ARG A 65 7.74 2.34 -14.03
C ARG A 65 6.60 3.12 -13.38
N TRP A 66 6.76 3.60 -12.14
CA TRP A 66 5.76 4.42 -11.45
C TRP A 66 5.28 5.63 -12.26
N GLN A 67 6.13 6.19 -13.14
CA GLN A 67 5.79 7.35 -13.98
C GLN A 67 4.69 7.05 -15.02
N HIS A 68 4.47 5.78 -15.32
CA HIS A 68 3.48 5.32 -16.31
C HIS A 68 2.45 4.36 -15.70
N THR A 69 2.55 4.07 -14.40
CA THR A 69 1.56 3.25 -13.69
C THR A 69 0.26 4.06 -13.55
N PRO A 70 -0.87 3.57 -14.08
CA PRO A 70 -2.15 4.24 -13.88
C PRO A 70 -2.50 4.32 -12.39
N PRO A 71 -3.09 5.43 -11.91
CA PRO A 71 -3.58 5.51 -10.54
C PRO A 71 -4.73 4.52 -10.33
N LEU A 72 -4.93 4.08 -9.10
CA LEU A 72 -6.09 3.26 -8.73
C LEU A 72 -7.39 4.07 -9.01
N PRO A 73 -8.30 3.58 -9.88
CA PRO A 73 -9.57 4.25 -10.12
C PRO A 73 -10.50 4.11 -8.90
N ILE A 74 -11.58 4.91 -8.88
CA ILE A 74 -12.66 4.69 -7.90
C ILE A 74 -13.32 3.35 -8.21
N VAL A 75 -13.24 2.43 -7.26
CA VAL A 75 -13.86 1.11 -7.37
C VAL A 75 -15.30 1.19 -6.85
N HIS A 76 -16.25 0.82 -7.69
CA HIS A 76 -17.64 0.63 -7.30
C HIS A 76 -17.83 -0.81 -6.82
N MET A 77 -18.40 -0.99 -5.63
CA MET A 77 -18.63 -2.31 -5.02
C MET A 77 -19.89 -2.99 -5.53
#